data_AF-A0AAW0H1H8-F1
#
_entry.id   AF-A0AAW0H1H8-F1
#
_cell.length_a   1.000
_cell.length_b   1.000
_cell.length_c   1.000
_cell.angle_alpha   90.00
_cell.angle_beta   90.00
_cell.angle_gamma   90.00
#
_symmetry.space_group_name_H-M   'P 1'
#
loop_
_entity.id
_entity.type
_entity.pdbx_description
1 polymer ?
#
loop_
_entity_poly.entity_id
_entity_poly.type
_entity_poly.pdbx_seq_one_letter_code
_entity_poly.pdbx_strand_id
1 'polypeptide(L)'
;MFAAKAEARKVIETECSRISHYAVKIVKANKLDHMVTIIKARSCIKDVAIKEPLVDVVDLKQLVTNVCLIKEVDIYTVMVEDLTFTSPFCLQVKRNDYVHALVASFNTEFTQCHKKNGFSIGSESPYTHWKQTVFYMEDYLTVKTGEEIFGIPQCKK
;
A
#
# COMPACT_ATOMS: atom_id res chain seq x y z
N MET A 1 -20.19 -9.56 9.86
CA MET A 1 -21.63 -9.97 9.87
C MET A 1 -21.98 -11.10 8.89
N PHE A 2 -21.37 -11.18 7.71
CA PHE A 2 -21.70 -12.21 6.71
C PHE A 2 -21.45 -13.64 7.23
N ALA A 3 -20.30 -13.88 7.88
CA ALA A 3 -19.95 -15.18 8.46
C ALA A 3 -20.89 -15.63 9.60
N ALA A 4 -21.40 -14.69 10.40
CA ALA A 4 -22.37 -14.97 11.48
C ALA A 4 -23.74 -15.42 10.94
N LYS A 5 -24.11 -14.99 9.73
CA LYS A 5 -25.36 -15.41 9.06
C LYS A 5 -25.21 -16.72 8.29
N ALA A 6 -23.99 -17.23 8.16
CA ALA A 6 -23.66 -18.45 7.43
C ALA A 6 -23.47 -19.68 8.35
N GLU A 7 -24.19 -19.73 9.48
CA GLU A 7 -24.16 -20.83 10.47
C GLU A 7 -22.77 -21.17 11.06
N ALA A 8 -21.84 -20.21 11.04
CA ALA A 8 -20.54 -20.40 11.68
C ALA A 8 -20.70 -20.60 13.20
N ARG A 9 -20.19 -21.71 13.73
CA ARG A 9 -20.25 -22.05 15.17
C ARG A 9 -19.57 -21.01 16.06
N LYS A 10 -18.55 -20.32 15.53
CA LYS A 10 -17.82 -19.23 16.18
C LYS A 10 -17.12 -18.39 15.11
N VAL A 11 -17.18 -17.07 15.23
CA VAL A 11 -16.47 -16.12 14.36
C VAL A 11 -15.46 -15.36 15.21
N ILE A 12 -14.19 -15.39 14.80
CA ILE A 12 -13.12 -14.64 15.45
C ILE A 12 -12.66 -13.56 14.49
N GLU A 13 -12.75 -12.32 14.93
CA GLU A 13 -12.29 -11.16 14.17
C GLU A 13 -11.16 -10.49 14.95
N THR A 14 -9.98 -10.41 14.35
CA THR A 14 -8.79 -9.82 14.97
C THR A 14 -8.60 -8.41 14.41
N GLU A 15 -8.72 -7.39 15.26
CA GLU A 15 -8.70 -5.99 14.79
C GLU A 15 -7.88 -5.08 15.72
N CYS A 16 -6.99 -4.26 15.15
CA CYS A 16 -6.06 -3.38 15.88
C CYS A 16 -6.43 -1.89 15.83
N SER A 17 -7.51 -1.51 15.15
CA SER A 17 -7.84 -0.11 14.88
C SER A 17 -8.70 0.54 15.98
N ARG A 18 -8.88 1.87 15.93
CA ARG A 18 -9.86 2.59 16.78
C ARG A 18 -11.32 2.21 16.44
N ILE A 19 -11.56 1.60 15.28
CA ILE A 19 -12.87 1.11 14.83
C ILE A 19 -13.31 -0.14 15.61
N SER A 20 -12.37 -0.88 16.23
CA SER A 20 -12.68 -2.03 17.09
C SER A 20 -13.72 -1.73 18.17
N HIS A 21 -13.73 -0.52 18.74
CA HIS A 21 -14.75 -0.10 19.70
C HIS A 21 -16.14 0.03 19.10
N TYR A 22 -16.23 0.51 17.85
CA TYR A 22 -17.49 0.59 17.10
C TYR A 22 -17.95 -0.80 16.64
N ALA A 23 -17.04 -1.65 16.18
CA ALA A 23 -17.34 -3.03 15.81
C ALA A 23 -17.93 -3.82 17.00
N VAL A 24 -17.35 -3.67 18.20
CA VAL A 24 -17.89 -4.26 19.45
C VAL A 24 -19.30 -3.72 19.74
N LYS A 25 -19.56 -2.42 19.56
CA LYS A 25 -20.89 -1.85 19.73
C LYS A 25 -21.90 -2.40 18.72
N ILE A 26 -21.50 -2.56 17.46
CA ILE A 26 -22.35 -3.11 16.40
C ILE A 26 -22.68 -4.58 16.68
N VAL A 27 -21.69 -5.40 17.08
CA VAL A 27 -21.91 -6.81 17.42
C VAL A 27 -22.90 -6.94 18.59
N LYS A 28 -22.76 -6.11 19.63
CA LYS A 28 -23.70 -6.05 20.76
C LYS A 28 -25.09 -5.58 20.34
N ALA A 29 -25.18 -4.54 19.52
CA ALA A 29 -26.46 -4.04 19.01
C ALA A 29 -27.21 -5.09 18.18
N ASN A 30 -26.49 -5.98 17.50
CA ASN A 30 -27.05 -7.10 16.74
C ASN A 30 -27.27 -8.37 17.58
N LYS A 31 -26.98 -8.36 18.89
CA LYS A 31 -27.08 -9.54 19.78
C LYS A 31 -26.23 -10.74 19.34
N LEU A 32 -25.12 -10.47 18.63
CA LEU A 32 -24.23 -11.50 18.08
C LEU A 32 -22.98 -11.72 18.95
N ASP A 33 -22.93 -11.12 20.14
CA ASP A 33 -21.80 -11.14 21.07
C ASP A 33 -21.46 -12.54 21.62
N HIS A 34 -22.44 -13.44 21.62
CA HIS A 34 -22.26 -14.85 22.00
C HIS A 34 -21.54 -15.68 20.92
N MET A 35 -21.54 -15.24 19.66
CA MET A 35 -21.02 -15.99 18.51
C MET A 35 -19.80 -15.31 17.87
N VAL A 36 -19.72 -13.97 17.93
CA VAL A 36 -18.64 -13.16 17.36
C VAL A 36 -17.74 -12.66 18.47
N THR A 37 -16.50 -13.15 18.51
CA THR A 37 -15.45 -12.66 19.41
C THR A 37 -14.55 -11.71 18.64
N ILE A 38 -14.57 -10.43 19.00
CA ILE A 38 -13.58 -9.45 18.52
C ILE A 38 -12.39 -9.51 19.46
N ILE A 39 -11.29 -10.07 18.97
CA ILE A 39 -10.01 -10.02 19.65
C ILE A 39 -9.37 -8.68 19.28
N LYS A 40 -9.34 -7.77 20.24
CA LYS A 40 -8.52 -6.57 20.12
C LYS A 40 -7.06 -6.99 20.16
N ALA A 41 -6.48 -7.23 18.99
CA ALA A 41 -5.07 -7.53 18.91
C ALA A 41 -4.28 -6.33 19.48
N ARG A 42 -3.29 -6.64 20.33
CA ARG A 42 -2.37 -5.65 20.88
C ARG A 42 -1.65 -4.92 19.73
N SER A 43 -1.18 -3.70 20.02
CA SER A 43 -0.37 -2.85 19.13
C SER A 43 0.69 -3.62 18.34
N CYS A 44 1.26 -4.68 18.91
CA CYS A 44 2.27 -5.51 18.28
C CYS A 44 1.88 -6.06 16.88
N ILE A 45 0.62 -6.41 16.61
CA ILE A 45 0.24 -6.87 15.26
C ILE A 45 0.16 -5.69 14.28
N LYS A 46 -0.30 -4.52 14.73
CA LYS A 46 -0.30 -3.29 13.91
C LYS A 46 1.13 -2.92 13.50
N ASP A 47 2.07 -2.98 14.45
CA ASP A 47 3.46 -2.59 14.23
C ASP A 47 4.19 -3.55 13.29
N VAL A 48 3.74 -4.81 13.21
CA VAL A 48 4.24 -5.80 12.25
C VAL A 48 3.56 -5.60 10.90
N ALA A 49 2.24 -5.45 10.86
CA ALA A 49 1.48 -5.31 9.62
C ALA A 49 1.82 -4.04 8.83
N ILE A 50 2.13 -2.92 9.50
CA ILE A 50 2.55 -1.68 8.81
C ILE A 50 3.91 -1.83 8.12
N LYS A 51 4.79 -2.70 8.65
CA LYS A 51 6.11 -2.96 8.06
C LYS A 51 6.03 -3.88 6.85
N GLU A 52 4.93 -4.61 6.68
CA GLU A 52 4.71 -5.47 5.53
C GLU A 52 4.06 -4.69 4.39
N PRO A 53 4.69 -4.63 3.20
CA PRO A 53 4.08 -4.00 2.05
C PRO A 53 2.87 -4.79 1.53
N LEU A 54 1.82 -4.08 1.11
CA LEU A 54 0.61 -4.67 0.55
C LEU A 54 0.66 -4.65 -0.99
N VAL A 55 0.22 -5.73 -1.63
CA VAL A 55 0.04 -5.76 -3.10
C VAL A 55 -1.45 -5.56 -3.44
N ASP A 56 -1.81 -4.36 -3.89
CA ASP A 56 -3.20 -4.06 -4.26
C ASP A 56 -3.35 -3.05 -5.42
N VAL A 57 -4.57 -2.95 -5.97
CA VAL A 57 -4.91 -1.98 -7.02
C VAL A 57 -5.23 -0.64 -6.36
N VAL A 58 -4.50 0.40 -6.76
CA VAL A 58 -4.69 1.76 -6.26
C VAL A 58 -5.50 2.57 -7.28
N ASP A 59 -6.61 3.19 -6.84
CA ASP A 59 -7.40 4.08 -7.69
C ASP A 59 -6.60 5.37 -7.97
N LEU A 60 -6.56 5.81 -9.23
CA LEU A 60 -5.97 7.09 -9.64
C LEU A 60 -6.43 8.27 -8.76
N LYS A 61 -7.69 8.25 -8.30
CA LYS A 61 -8.24 9.30 -7.43
C LYS A 61 -7.55 9.38 -6.08
N GLN A 62 -6.84 8.34 -5.64
CA GLN A 62 -6.09 8.31 -4.38
C GLN A 62 -4.68 8.88 -4.52
N LEU A 63 -4.20 9.15 -5.74
CA LEU A 63 -2.89 9.76 -5.95
C LEU A 63 -2.92 11.25 -5.59
N VAL A 64 -2.06 11.62 -4.63
CA VAL A 64 -1.93 12.99 -4.12
C VAL A 64 -0.75 13.73 -4.76
N THR A 65 0.26 13.00 -5.26
CA THR A 65 1.52 13.55 -5.77
C THR A 65 1.75 13.25 -7.26
N ASN A 66 2.89 13.72 -7.80
CA ASN A 66 3.49 13.12 -9.00
C ASN A 66 4.18 11.79 -8.65
N VAL A 67 4.85 11.21 -9.65
CA VAL A 67 5.69 10.01 -9.56
C VAL A 67 7.16 10.40 -9.70
N CYS A 68 8.03 9.66 -9.02
CA CYS A 68 9.48 9.87 -9.04
C CYS A 68 10.17 8.53 -9.36
N LEU A 69 11.12 8.56 -10.30
CA LEU A 69 11.94 7.39 -10.63
C LEU A 69 12.99 7.18 -9.54
N ILE A 70 13.00 5.99 -8.94
CA ILE A 70 13.96 5.63 -7.88
C ILE A 70 15.02 4.64 -8.33
N LYS A 71 14.79 3.91 -9.44
CA LYS A 71 15.74 2.93 -9.98
C LYS A 71 15.42 2.63 -11.42
N GLU A 72 16.45 2.64 -12.25
CA GLU A 72 16.44 2.09 -13.60
C GLU A 72 17.34 0.86 -13.62
N VAL A 73 16.90 -0.19 -14.32
CA VAL A 73 17.62 -1.46 -14.43
C VAL A 73 17.73 -1.81 -15.91
N ASP A 74 18.95 -1.76 -16.43
CA ASP A 74 19.27 -2.29 -17.74
C ASP A 74 19.72 -3.76 -17.60
N ILE A 75 18.91 -4.66 -18.14
CA ILE A 75 19.11 -6.11 -18.03
C ILE A 75 20.40 -6.57 -18.72
N TYR A 76 20.95 -5.79 -19.66
CA TYR A 76 22.21 -6.14 -20.34
C TYR A 76 23.45 -5.86 -19.49
N THR A 77 23.37 -4.94 -18.54
CA THR A 77 24.54 -4.40 -17.82
C THR A 77 24.45 -4.54 -16.31
N VAL A 78 23.26 -4.76 -15.75
CA VAL A 78 23.03 -4.82 -14.30
C VAL A 78 23.79 -5.97 -13.64
N MET A 79 24.45 -5.68 -12.51
CA MET A 79 25.07 -6.67 -11.66
C MET A 79 24.23 -6.95 -10.41
N VAL A 80 24.48 -8.08 -9.73
CA VAL A 80 23.71 -8.46 -8.53
C VAL A 80 23.88 -7.43 -7.41
N GLU A 81 25.04 -6.80 -7.31
CA GLU A 81 25.34 -5.74 -6.35
C GLU A 81 24.49 -4.48 -6.59
N ASP A 82 24.14 -4.16 -7.83
CA ASP A 82 23.29 -3.02 -8.19
C ASP A 82 21.83 -3.16 -7.71
N LEU A 83 21.43 -4.37 -7.33
CA LEU A 83 20.10 -4.66 -6.78
C LEU A 83 19.98 -4.23 -5.30
N THR A 84 21.11 -3.99 -4.64
CA THR A 84 21.15 -3.31 -3.34
C THR A 84 21.42 -1.84 -3.58
N PHE A 85 20.40 -1.00 -3.42
CA PHE A 85 20.50 0.41 -3.77
C PHE A 85 19.79 1.31 -2.76
N THR A 86 20.21 2.57 -2.78
CA THR A 86 19.62 3.66 -2.02
C THR A 86 19.45 4.82 -2.99
N SER A 87 18.23 5.34 -3.15
CA SER A 87 17.97 6.45 -4.08
C SER A 87 17.10 7.50 -3.40
N PRO A 88 17.41 8.80 -3.50
CA PRO A 88 16.50 9.84 -3.07
C PRO A 88 15.26 9.88 -3.97
N PHE A 89 14.14 10.34 -3.43
CA PHE A 89 12.98 10.76 -4.20
C PHE A 89 12.52 12.16 -3.77
N CYS A 90 11.86 12.85 -4.69
CA CYS A 90 11.08 14.06 -4.43
C CYS A 90 9.70 13.91 -5.08
N LEU A 91 8.64 14.05 -4.29
CA LEU A 91 7.26 13.99 -4.74
C LEU A 91 6.58 15.34 -4.51
N GLN A 92 6.16 15.97 -5.60
CA GLN A 92 5.41 17.22 -5.57
C GLN A 92 3.93 16.94 -5.31
N VAL A 93 3.38 17.60 -4.29
CA VAL A 93 1.98 17.50 -3.87
C VAL A 93 1.09 18.27 -4.84
N LYS A 94 0.11 17.58 -5.43
CA LYS A 94 -0.81 18.13 -6.43
C LYS A 94 -2.12 18.65 -5.82
N ARG A 95 -2.47 18.23 -4.61
CA ARG A 95 -3.69 18.65 -3.91
C ARG A 95 -3.54 18.58 -2.39
N ASN A 96 -4.32 19.39 -1.68
CA ASN A 96 -4.44 19.30 -0.23
C ASN A 96 -5.09 17.96 0.15
N ASP A 97 -4.42 17.15 0.97
CA ASP A 97 -4.92 15.84 1.37
C ASP A 97 -4.14 15.28 2.58
N TYR A 98 -4.51 14.07 2.99
CA TYR A 98 -3.76 13.27 3.95
C TYR A 98 -3.05 12.10 3.26
N VAL A 99 -1.72 12.03 3.36
CA VAL A 99 -0.91 10.97 2.77
C VAL A 99 -0.63 9.90 3.82
N HIS A 100 -1.11 8.68 3.56
CA HIS A 100 -1.03 7.55 4.51
C HIS A 100 0.01 6.49 4.10
N ALA A 101 0.34 6.45 2.81
CA ALA A 101 1.19 5.42 2.23
C ALA A 101 1.93 5.95 1.00
N LEU A 102 3.04 5.31 0.69
CA LEU A 102 3.75 5.44 -0.58
C LEU A 102 3.39 4.26 -1.48
N VAL A 103 3.31 4.50 -2.78
CA VAL A 103 2.99 3.47 -3.77
C VAL A 103 4.19 3.31 -4.70
N ALA A 104 4.70 2.08 -4.80
CA ALA A 104 5.72 1.71 -5.76
C ALA A 104 5.09 0.92 -6.92
N SER A 105 5.54 1.26 -8.12
CA SER A 105 5.20 0.60 -9.37
C SER A 105 6.45 0.55 -10.25
N PHE A 106 6.43 -0.27 -11.30
CA PHE A 106 7.53 -0.34 -12.26
C PHE A 106 7.01 -0.26 -13.69
N ASN A 107 7.93 0.10 -14.58
CA ASN A 107 7.71 0.07 -16.02
C ASN A 107 8.68 -0.94 -16.63
N THR A 108 8.27 -1.58 -17.70
CA THR A 108 9.10 -2.47 -18.50
C THR A 108 9.08 -1.99 -19.93
N GLU A 109 10.27 -1.76 -20.50
CA GLU A 109 10.43 -1.33 -21.88
C GLU A 109 11.27 -2.36 -22.65
N PHE A 110 10.85 -2.68 -23.87
CA PHE A 110 11.58 -3.52 -24.81
C PHE A 110 12.31 -2.62 -25.81
N THR A 111 13.53 -2.23 -25.46
CA THR A 111 14.32 -1.21 -26.18
C THR A 111 14.80 -1.66 -27.57
N GLN A 112 14.91 -2.98 -27.79
CA GLN A 112 15.39 -3.56 -29.06
C GLN A 112 14.27 -3.83 -30.09
N CYS A 113 13.07 -3.28 -29.88
CA CYS A 113 11.97 -3.41 -30.82
C CYS A 113 11.97 -2.27 -31.86
N HIS A 114 11.59 -2.57 -33.11
CA HIS A 114 11.44 -1.53 -34.16
C HIS A 114 10.35 -0.49 -33.85
N LYS A 115 9.41 -0.82 -32.96
CA LYS A 115 8.41 0.10 -32.41
C LYS A 115 8.56 0.13 -30.90
N LYS A 116 8.30 1.28 -30.28
CA LYS A 116 8.27 1.40 -28.82
C LYS A 116 7.28 0.37 -28.27
N ASN A 117 7.78 -0.53 -27.44
CA ASN A 117 7.01 -1.60 -26.84
C ASN A 117 7.36 -1.69 -25.35
N GLY A 118 6.36 -1.94 -24.51
CA GLY A 118 6.50 -1.93 -23.07
C GLY A 118 5.16 -1.83 -22.38
N PHE A 119 5.17 -1.97 -21.06
CA PHE A 119 3.99 -1.77 -20.22
C PHE A 119 4.39 -1.09 -18.91
N SER A 120 3.41 -0.46 -18.27
CA SER A 120 3.55 0.14 -16.95
C SER A 120 2.52 -0.49 -16.01
N ILE A 121 2.90 -0.68 -14.76
CA ILE A 121 1.98 -1.06 -13.69
C ILE A 121 1.61 0.12 -12.79
N GLY A 122 1.87 1.36 -13.22
CA GLY A 122 1.42 2.57 -12.53
C GLY A 122 -0.11 2.60 -12.39
N SER A 123 -0.63 3.31 -11.38
CA SER A 123 -2.08 3.39 -11.14
C SER A 123 -2.85 3.98 -12.33
N GLU A 124 -2.18 4.79 -13.15
CA GLU A 124 -2.73 5.35 -14.39
C GLU A 124 -2.77 4.39 -15.58
N SER A 125 -2.16 3.22 -15.46
CA SER A 125 -2.08 2.23 -16.53
C SER A 125 -3.19 1.17 -16.42
N PRO A 126 -3.50 0.45 -17.51
CA PRO A 126 -4.42 -0.69 -17.45
C PRO A 126 -4.01 -1.71 -16.40
N TYR A 127 -5.01 -2.39 -15.83
CA TYR A 127 -4.80 -3.41 -14.81
C TYR A 127 -3.82 -4.51 -15.27
N THR A 128 -2.92 -4.90 -14.37
CA THR A 128 -2.06 -6.07 -14.50
C THR A 128 -2.11 -6.92 -13.23
N HIS A 129 -1.72 -8.20 -13.31
CA HIS A 129 -1.74 -9.10 -12.16
C HIS A 129 -0.75 -8.69 -11.05
N TRP A 130 0.28 -7.90 -11.37
CA TRP A 130 1.23 -7.35 -10.40
C TRP A 130 0.61 -6.28 -9.50
N LYS A 131 -0.48 -5.64 -9.93
CA LYS A 131 -1.11 -4.49 -9.25
C LYS A 131 -0.06 -3.42 -8.89
N GLN A 132 -0.09 -2.84 -7.69
CA GLN A 132 0.95 -1.96 -7.15
C GLN A 132 1.37 -2.41 -5.74
N THR A 133 2.55 -1.97 -5.30
CA THR A 133 3.02 -2.23 -3.93
C THR A 133 2.81 -0.99 -3.06
N VAL A 134 2.08 -1.13 -1.97
CA VAL A 134 1.69 -0.05 -1.05
C VAL A 134 2.46 -0.19 0.25
N PHE A 135 3.16 0.88 0.65
CA PHE A 135 3.94 0.98 1.87
C PHE A 135 3.26 1.96 2.82
N TYR A 136 2.59 1.46 3.86
CA TYR A 136 1.99 2.32 4.87
C TYR A 136 3.04 2.99 5.74
N MET A 137 2.80 4.24 6.09
CA MET A 137 3.57 4.95 7.10
C MET A 137 2.90 4.76 8.47
N GLU A 138 3.69 4.85 9.54
CA GLU A 138 3.15 4.75 10.91
C GLU A 138 2.22 5.93 11.22
N ASP A 139 2.64 7.13 10.78
CA ASP A 139 1.88 8.37 10.84
C ASP A 139 1.55 8.86 9.43
N TYR A 140 0.41 9.56 9.30
CA TYR A 140 0.03 10.21 8.05
C TYR A 140 0.61 11.62 7.97
N LEU A 141 0.85 12.09 6.75
CA LEU A 141 1.27 13.46 6.48
C LEU A 141 0.05 14.30 6.09
N THR A 142 -0.10 15.50 6.66
CA THR A 142 -1.08 16.48 6.19
C THR A 142 -0.36 17.41 5.23
N VAL A 143 -0.78 17.43 3.97
CA VAL A 143 -0.05 18.14 2.91
C VAL A 143 -0.93 19.17 2.21
N LYS A 144 -0.28 20.18 1.64
CA LYS A 144 -0.89 21.21 0.80
C LYS A 144 -0.29 21.20 -0.60
N THR A 145 -1.10 21.61 -1.58
CA THR A 145 -0.68 21.76 -2.97
C THR A 145 0.58 22.60 -3.08
N GLY A 146 1.57 22.10 -3.83
CA GLY A 146 2.85 22.76 -4.03
C GLY A 146 3.94 22.41 -3.01
N GLU A 147 3.59 21.73 -1.91
CA GLU A 147 4.59 21.15 -1.01
C GLU A 147 5.31 19.95 -1.65
N GLU A 148 6.46 19.59 -1.09
CA GLU A 148 7.28 18.48 -1.57
C GLU A 148 7.54 17.48 -0.45
N ILE A 149 7.45 16.18 -0.78
CA ILE A 149 7.76 15.08 0.11
C ILE A 149 9.09 14.46 -0.36
N PHE A 150 10.06 14.41 0.54
CA PHE A 150 11.38 13.86 0.29
C PHE A 150 11.62 12.61 1.12
N GLY A 151 12.42 11.70 0.59
CA GLY A 151 12.84 10.50 1.30
C GLY A 151 13.93 9.76 0.56
N ILE A 152 14.49 8.76 1.23
CA ILE A 152 15.59 7.95 0.69
C ILE A 152 15.27 6.46 0.95
N PRO A 153 14.50 5.79 0.07
CA PRO A 153 14.28 4.36 0.15
C PRO A 153 15.60 3.61 -0.01
N GLN A 154 15.73 2.54 0.77
CA GLN A 154 16.82 1.58 0.66
C GLN A 154 16.23 0.20 0.37
N CYS A 155 16.70 -0.40 -0.72
CA CYS A 155 16.40 -1.79 -1.07
C CYS A 155 17.66 -2.61 -0.88
N LYS A 156 17.56 -3.76 -0.20
CA LYS A 156 18.66 -4.71 -0.02
C LYS A 156 18.19 -6.08 -0.47
N LYS A 157 19.07 -6.77 -1.20
CA LYS A 157 18.85 -8.16 -1.62
C LYS A 157 19.16 -9.14 -0.49
#